data_AF-A0A927UC87-F1
#
_entry.id   AF-A0A927UC87-F1
#
_cell.length_a   1.000
_cell.length_b   1.000
_cell.length_c   1.000
_cell.angle_alpha   90.00
_cell.angle_beta   90.00
_cell.angle_gamma   90.00
#
_symmetry.space_group_name_H-M   'P 1'
#
loop_
_entity.id
_entity.type
_entity.pdbx_description
1 polymer ?
#
loop_
_entity_poly.entity_id
_entity_poly.type
_entity_poly.pdbx_seq_one_letter_code
_entity_poly.pdbx_strand_id
1 'polypeptide(L)' 'MESTCGALIGSVIVAGALTDGKGTPRYSKELVAKFKEKCGATICKDLKGISTGQVLCECPECVINAVLAIGECLPQ' A
#
# COMPACT_ATOMS: atom_id res chain seq x y z
N MET A 1 12.14 8.87 8.71
CA MET A 1 11.42 8.05 7.70
C MET A 1 10.33 7.27 8.42
N GLU A 2 9.32 7.96 8.96
CA GLU A 2 8.31 7.35 9.86
C GLU A 2 6.90 7.40 9.26
N SER A 3 6.82 7.70 7.97
CA SER A 3 5.56 7.88 7.25
C SER A 3 5.15 6.62 6.51
N THR A 4 3.86 6.52 6.22
CA THR A 4 3.28 5.51 5.33
C THR A 4 3.99 5.49 4.00
N CYS A 5 4.16 4.29 3.44
CA CYS A 5 4.77 4.09 2.13
C CYS A 5 4.05 4.90 1.05
N GLY A 6 4.83 5.65 0.26
CA GLY A 6 4.30 6.47 -0.83
C GLY A 6 3.55 5.65 -1.89
N ALA A 7 3.95 4.40 -2.13
CA ALA A 7 3.24 3.49 -3.04
C ALA A 7 1.82 3.18 -2.55
N LEU A 8 1.66 2.92 -1.24
CA LEU A 8 0.36 2.70 -0.62
C LEU A 8 -0.50 3.97 -0.66
N ILE A 9 0.07 5.14 -0.35
CA ILE A 9 -0.65 6.41 -0.46
C ILE A 9 -1.13 6.63 -1.90
N GLY A 10 -0.24 6.43 -2.87
CA GLY A 10 -0.56 6.53 -4.30
C GLY A 10 -1.71 5.59 -4.70
N SER A 11 -1.69 4.35 -4.21
CA SER A 11 -2.76 3.38 -4.50
C SER A 11 -4.13 3.82 -4.01
N VAL A 12 -4.19 4.43 -2.82
CA VAL A 12 -5.44 4.95 -2.23
C VAL A 12 -5.94 6.16 -3.03
N ILE A 13 -5.04 7.05 -3.48
CA ILE A 13 -5.40 8.20 -4.31
C ILE A 13 -5.98 7.72 -5.65
N VAL A 14 -5.33 6.75 -6.30
CA VAL A 14 -5.81 6.16 -7.57
C VAL A 14 -7.17 5.50 -7.38
N ALA A 15 -7.35 4.72 -6.31
CA ALA A 15 -8.64 4.11 -6.01
C ALA A 15 -9.75 5.17 -5.82
N GLY A 16 -9.49 6.23 -5.07
CA GLY A 16 -10.43 7.33 -4.91
C GLY A 16 -10.76 8.05 -6.22
N ALA A 17 -9.78 8.21 -7.11
CA ALA A 17 -10.01 8.78 -8.44
C ALA A 17 -10.87 7.88 -9.33
N LEU A 18 -10.59 6.57 -9.35
CA LEU A 18 -11.34 5.59 -10.15
C LEU A 18 -12.77 5.38 -9.65
N THR A 19 -13.03 5.58 -8.36
CA THR A 19 -14.36 5.41 -7.78
C THR A 19 -15.13 6.71 -7.62
N ASP A 20 -14.58 7.85 -8.08
CA ASP A 20 -15.14 9.19 -7.88
C ASP A 20 -15.46 9.45 -6.39
N GLY A 21 -14.54 9.02 -5.51
CA GLY A 21 -14.67 9.10 -4.06
C GLY A 21 -15.66 8.11 -3.43
N LYS A 22 -16.39 7.32 -4.21
CA LYS A 22 -17.40 6.39 -3.70
C LYS A 22 -16.72 5.20 -3.04
N GLY A 23 -17.08 4.92 -1.80
CA GLY A 23 -16.52 3.79 -1.05
C GLY A 23 -15.05 3.94 -0.69
N THR A 24 -14.44 5.12 -0.83
CA THR A 24 -13.02 5.36 -0.53
C THR A 24 -12.60 4.82 0.84
N PRO A 25 -13.34 5.01 1.96
CA PRO A 25 -12.94 4.44 3.24
C PRO A 25 -12.84 2.90 3.23
N ARG A 26 -13.71 2.23 2.48
CA ARG A 26 -13.70 0.77 2.33
C ARG A 26 -12.49 0.34 1.50
N TYR A 27 -12.31 0.89 0.31
CA TYR A 27 -11.20 0.54 -0.56
C TYR A 27 -9.84 0.87 0.07
N SER A 28 -9.72 2.02 0.75
CA SER A 28 -8.52 2.37 1.51
C SER A 28 -8.18 1.33 2.58
N LYS A 29 -9.19 0.86 3.32
CA LYS A 29 -8.99 -0.15 4.36
C LYS A 29 -8.54 -1.48 3.75
N GLU A 30 -9.16 -1.91 2.65
CA GLU A 30 -8.78 -3.14 1.95
C GLU A 30 -7.37 -3.03 1.35
N LEU A 31 -7.04 -1.90 0.71
CA LEU A 31 -5.70 -1.62 0.16
C LEU A 31 -4.61 -1.65 1.23
N VAL A 32 -4.85 -1.02 2.39
CA VAL A 32 -3.91 -1.04 3.51
C VAL A 32 -3.70 -2.48 4.01
N ALA A 33 -4.76 -3.28 4.11
CA ALA A 33 -4.67 -4.67 4.54
C ALA A 33 -3.88 -5.52 3.52
N LYS A 34 -4.21 -5.41 2.23
CA LYS A 34 -3.54 -6.15 1.14
C LYS A 34 -2.09 -5.74 0.95
N PHE A 35 -1.78 -4.46 1.02
CA PHE A 35 -0.40 -3.99 1.00
C PHE A 35 0.39 -4.54 2.17
N LYS A 36 -0.18 -4.51 3.39
CA LYS A 36 0.50 -5.07 4.57
C LYS A 36 0.68 -6.59 4.47
N GLU A 37 -0.28 -7.31 3.92
CA GLU A 37 -0.18 -8.76 3.66
C GLU A 37 0.99 -9.09 2.72
N LYS A 38 1.15 -8.31 1.63
CA LYS A 38 2.20 -8.53 0.63
C LYS A 38 3.58 -8.01 1.07
N CYS A 39 3.63 -6.86 1.72
CA CYS A 39 4.88 -6.16 2.05
C CYS A 39 5.33 -6.35 3.53
N GLY A 40 4.51 -6.95 4.37
CA GLY A 40 4.76 -7.17 5.81
C GLY A 40 4.47 -5.95 6.71
N ALA A 41 4.59 -4.73 6.19
CA ALA A 41 4.34 -3.49 6.93
C ALA A 41 3.73 -2.40 6.03
N THR A 42 3.48 -1.21 6.59
CA THR A 42 2.95 -0.05 5.85
C THR A 42 3.83 1.19 5.99
N ILE A 43 4.72 1.22 6.98
CA ILE A 43 5.61 2.35 7.27
C ILE A 43 6.98 2.09 6.67
N CYS A 44 7.55 3.08 5.97
CA CYS A 44 8.84 2.93 5.30
C CYS A 44 9.98 2.52 6.24
N LYS A 45 9.96 2.97 7.50
CA LYS A 45 10.94 2.57 8.53
C LYS A 45 11.03 1.05 8.68
N ASP A 46 9.86 0.43 8.78
CA ASP A 46 9.73 -1.00 9.05
C ASP A 46 9.95 -1.80 7.77
N LEU A 47 9.39 -1.34 6.65
CA LEU A 47 9.56 -1.96 5.34
C LEU A 47 11.04 -2.08 4.95
N LYS A 48 11.82 -1.01 5.19
CA LYS A 48 13.26 -0.96 4.90
C LYS A 48 14.13 -1.58 6.00
N GLY A 49 13.53 -2.12 7.07
CA GLY A 49 14.28 -2.72 8.16
C GLY A 49 15.17 -1.75 8.92
N ILE A 50 14.88 -0.44 8.94
CA ILE A 50 15.74 0.56 9.60
C ILE A 50 15.85 0.28 11.10
N SER A 51 14.77 -0.18 11.73
CA SER A 51 14.73 -0.51 13.16
C SER A 51 15.16 -1.95 13.46
N THR A 52 14.95 -2.88 12.52
CA THR A 52 15.07 -4.33 12.75
C THR A 52 16.31 -4.95 12.10
N GLY A 53 16.95 -4.26 11.16
CA GLY A 53 18.04 -4.78 10.35
C GLY A 53 17.60 -5.72 9.21
N GLN A 54 16.31 -6.03 9.10
CA GLN A 54 15.78 -6.92 8.06
C GLN A 54 14.81 -6.16 7.15
N VAL A 55 15.12 -6.11 5.86
CA VAL A 55 14.21 -5.55 4.86
C VAL A 55 13.03 -6.50 4.68
N LEU A 56 11.81 -5.97 4.87
CA LEU A 56 10.57 -6.71 4.64
C LEU A 56 10.11 -6.58 3.18
N CYS A 57 10.30 -5.41 2.57
CA CYS A 57 9.91 -5.15 1.19
C CYS A 57 10.75 -4.02 0.60
N GLU A 58 11.38 -4.29 -0.54
CA GLU A 58 12.15 -3.28 -1.28
C GLU A 58 11.26 -2.21 -1.90
N CYS A 59 11.82 -1.02 -2.18
CA CYS A 59 11.05 0.10 -2.74
C CYS A 59 10.36 -0.22 -4.09
N PRO A 60 11.03 -0.86 -5.07
CA PRO A 60 10.36 -1.28 -6.30
C PRO A 60 9.23 -2.28 -6.04
N GLU A 61 9.44 -3.21 -5.11
CA GLU A 61 8.46 -4.23 -4.73
C GLU A 61 7.24 -3.60 -4.06
N CYS A 62 7.41 -2.53 -3.27
CA CYS A 62 6.28 -1.75 -2.73
C CYS A 62 5.39 -1.20 -3.84
N VAL A 63 5.96 -0.73 -4.95
CA VAL A 63 5.17 -0.21 -6.08
C VAL A 63 4.39 -1.32 -6.76
N ILE A 64 5.04 -2.47 -7.03
CA ILE A 64 4.40 -3.64 -7.64
C ILE A 64 3.24 -4.13 -6.76
N ASN A 65 3.49 -4.34 -5.47
CA ASN A 65 2.49 -4.82 -4.53
C ASN A 65 1.33 -3.84 -4.33
N ALA A 66 1.59 -2.53 -4.38
CA ALA A 66 0.54 -1.52 -4.36
C ALA A 66 -0.36 -1.61 -5.59
N VAL A 67 0.22 -1.77 -6.79
CA VAL A 67 -0.55 -1.94 -8.04
C VAL A 67 -1.36 -3.24 -8.02
N LEU A 68 -0.76 -4.35 -7.57
CA LEU A 68 -1.47 -5.63 -7.41
C LEU A 68 -2.63 -5.51 -6.42
N ALA A 69 -2.42 -4.83 -5.28
CA ALA A 69 -3.47 -4.61 -4.30
C ALA A 69 -4.65 -3.80 -4.88
N ILE A 70 -4.40 -2.79 -5.72
CA ILE A 70 -5.47 -2.07 -6.43
C ILE A 70 -6.28 -3.00 -7.33
N GLY A 71 -5.60 -3.82 -8.13
CA GLY A 71 -6.24 -4.77 -9.04
C GLY A 71 -7.11 -5.83 -8.32
N GLU A 72 -6.78 -6.15 -7.07
CA GLU A 72 -7.57 -7.05 -6.22
C GLU A 72 -8.74 -6.35 -5.51
N CYS A 73 -8.60 -5.07 -5.17
CA CYS A 73 -9.58 -4.33 -4.38
C CYS A 73 -10.66 -3.62 -5.21
N LEU A 74 -10.35 -3.22 -6.45
CA LEU A 74 -11.31 -2.50 -7.28
C LEU A 74 -12.16 -3.47 -8.14
N PRO A 75 -13.46 -3.16 -8.34
CA PRO A 75 -14.27 -3.90 -9.29
C PRO A 75 -13.73 -3.71 -10.71
N GLN A 76 -13.78 -4.76 -11.52
CA GLN A 76 -13.44 -4.74 -12.95
C GLN A 76 -14.62 -4.29 -13.81
#